data_AF-A0A7W6TM28-F1
#
_entry.id   AF-A0A7W6TM28-F1
#
_cell.length_a   1.000
_cell.length_b   1.000
_cell.length_c   1.000
_cell.angle_alpha   90.00
_cell.angle_beta   90.00
_cell.angle_gamma   90.00
#
_symmetry.space_group_name_H-M   'P 1'
#
loop_
_entity.id
_entity.type
_entity.pdbx_description
1 polymer ?
#
loop_
_entity_poly.entity_id
_entity_poly.type
_entity_poly.pdbx_seq_one_letter_code
_entity_poly.pdbx_strand_id
1 'polypeptide(L)'
;MAETARWWLVPFWAKELPKGAMFNARIETIGTSPAFRDAFKSKRCLIPADGFYEWTVNQDDGKKDPWLIYQPGGGPFSFAGLWAHNEKLGITSCTIVTMPAAEPMNQLHDRQPAILEPAAYEEWLDPATSGARAKELLEKQNLHGMLEFHRVSRDVNSSRFTGKPEVNPL
;
A
#
# COMPACT_ATOMS: atom_id res chain seq x y z
N MET A 1 -16.83 1.95 10.14
CA MET A 1 -16.23 3.03 10.97
C MET A 1 -14.80 3.24 10.51
N ALA A 2 -14.29 4.46 10.58
CA ALA A 2 -12.88 4.77 10.30
C ALA A 2 -12.11 4.84 11.62
N GLU A 3 -10.86 4.39 11.62
CA GLU A 3 -9.98 4.38 12.79
C GLU A 3 -8.55 4.75 12.38
N THR A 4 -7.83 5.44 13.26
CA THR A 4 -6.40 5.68 13.08
C THR A 4 -5.62 4.44 13.47
N ALA A 5 -4.77 3.94 12.55
CA ALA A 5 -3.91 2.80 12.79
C ALA A 5 -2.46 3.15 12.49
N ARG A 6 -1.54 2.55 13.24
CA ARG A 6 -0.11 2.61 12.94
C ARG A 6 0.17 1.89 11.62
N TRP A 7 0.75 2.57 10.63
CA TRP A 7 1.30 1.90 9.46
C TRP A 7 2.59 1.16 9.83
N TRP A 8 2.65 -0.14 9.51
CA TRP A 8 3.56 -1.22 9.99
C TRP A 8 2.83 -2.15 10.95
N LEU A 9 2.26 -3.23 10.39
CA LEU A 9 1.39 -4.16 11.11
C LEU A 9 2.14 -4.90 12.22
N VAL A 10 1.50 -4.96 13.39
CA VAL A 10 1.91 -5.69 14.58
C VAL A 10 0.94 -6.86 14.76
N PRO A 11 1.36 -8.11 14.49
CA PRO A 11 0.48 -9.27 14.65
C PRO A 11 -0.05 -9.39 16.08
N PHE A 12 -1.28 -9.89 16.25
CA PHE A 12 -1.92 -10.02 17.57
C PHE A 12 -1.11 -10.86 18.57
N TRP A 13 -0.32 -11.83 18.07
CA TRP A 13 0.51 -12.72 18.88
C TRP A 13 1.89 -12.14 19.23
N ALA A 14 2.27 -11.01 18.64
CA ALA A 14 3.58 -10.41 18.84
C ALA A 14 3.77 -9.98 20.31
N LYS A 15 4.90 -10.33 20.90
CA LYS A 15 5.24 -9.99 22.29
C LYS A 15 5.97 -8.66 22.43
N GLU A 16 6.53 -8.17 21.33
CA GLU A 16 7.28 -6.93 21.18
C GLU A 16 7.03 -6.37 19.77
N LEU A 17 7.43 -5.13 19.51
CA LEU A 17 7.34 -4.56 18.17
C LEU A 17 8.17 -5.37 17.17
N PRO A 18 7.65 -5.67 15.97
CA PRO A 18 8.41 -6.36 14.94
C PRO A 18 9.70 -5.61 14.60
N LYS A 19 10.83 -6.34 14.58
CA LYS A 19 12.14 -5.77 14.21
C LYS A 19 12.24 -5.46 12.72
N GLY A 20 11.57 -6.26 11.89
CA GLY A 20 11.50 -6.08 10.45
C GLY A 20 10.29 -5.23 10.05
N ALA A 21 10.46 -4.42 9.01
CA ALA A 21 9.42 -3.53 8.52
C ALA A 21 8.26 -4.30 7.86
N MET A 22 7.05 -4.13 8.39
CA MET A 22 5.82 -4.81 7.93
C MET A 22 4.80 -3.82 7.38
N PHE A 23 5.28 -2.74 6.76
CA PHE A 23 4.44 -1.74 6.09
C PHE A 23 3.77 -2.29 4.83
N ASN A 24 4.32 -3.35 4.21
CA ASN A 24 3.75 -4.02 3.04
C ASN A 24 3.55 -5.53 3.26
N ALA A 25 2.42 -6.05 2.78
CA ALA A 25 2.11 -7.48 2.69
C ALA A 25 2.07 -7.91 1.22
N ARG A 26 2.87 -8.92 0.85
CA ARG A 26 2.96 -9.40 -0.54
C ARG A 26 1.78 -10.33 -0.87
N ILE A 27 1.06 -10.06 -1.96
CA ILE A 27 -0.10 -10.85 -2.41
C ILE A 27 0.22 -12.35 -2.59
N GLU A 28 1.46 -12.68 -2.93
CA GLU A 28 1.94 -14.05 -3.15
C GLU A 28 1.88 -14.90 -1.88
N THR A 29 2.15 -14.30 -0.72
CA THR A 29 2.25 -15.00 0.57
C THR A 29 1.27 -14.51 1.61
N ILE A 30 0.40 -13.56 1.27
CA ILE A 30 -0.53 -12.92 2.22
C ILE A 30 -1.44 -13.93 2.94
N GLY A 31 -1.84 -15.02 2.27
CA GLY A 31 -2.69 -16.06 2.83
C GLY A 31 -1.96 -17.14 3.64
N THR A 32 -0.63 -17.19 3.62
CA THR A 32 0.17 -18.23 4.28
C THR A 32 1.15 -17.68 5.32
N SER A 33 1.56 -16.42 5.15
CA SER A 33 2.45 -15.69 6.05
C SER A 33 1.89 -15.67 7.48
N PRO A 34 2.64 -16.14 8.50
CA PRO A 34 2.19 -16.08 9.91
C PRO A 34 1.88 -14.66 10.40
N ALA A 35 2.48 -13.66 9.78
CA ALA A 35 2.24 -12.25 10.07
C ALA A 35 0.89 -11.73 9.54
N PHE A 36 0.41 -12.26 8.42
CA PHE A 36 -0.67 -11.63 7.65
C PHE A 36 -1.89 -12.52 7.43
N ARG A 37 -1.74 -13.85 7.44
CA ARG A 37 -2.80 -14.79 7.04
C ARG A 37 -4.10 -14.63 7.83
N ASP A 38 -4.01 -14.38 9.13
CA ASP A 38 -5.18 -14.24 10.00
C ASP A 38 -5.87 -12.89 9.74
N ALA A 39 -5.09 -11.84 9.50
CA ALA A 39 -5.64 -10.53 9.14
C ALA A 39 -6.24 -10.53 7.73
N PHE A 40 -5.62 -11.23 6.76
CA PHE A 40 -6.16 -11.38 5.42
C PHE A 40 -7.52 -12.09 5.40
N LYS A 41 -7.73 -13.04 6.31
CA LYS A 41 -8.98 -13.79 6.40
C LYS A 41 -10.18 -12.91 6.76
N SER A 42 -10.04 -11.96 7.68
CA SER A 42 -11.21 -11.24 8.22
C SER A 42 -10.94 -9.82 8.75
N LYS A 43 -9.71 -9.31 8.65
CA LYS A 43 -9.30 -7.98 9.12
C LYS A 43 -8.74 -7.15 7.96
N ARG A 44 -9.52 -7.10 6.89
CA ARG A 44 -9.23 -6.29 5.71
C ARG A 44 -9.73 -4.86 5.93
N CYS A 45 -9.02 -3.90 5.36
CA CYS A 45 -9.36 -2.48 5.42
C CYS A 45 -9.03 -1.78 4.11
N LEU A 46 -9.49 -0.54 3.98
CA LEU A 46 -9.11 0.39 2.92
C LEU A 46 -8.22 1.46 3.52
N ILE A 47 -7.10 1.75 2.88
CA ILE A 47 -6.16 2.80 3.30
C ILE A 47 -6.25 3.93 2.27
N PRO A 48 -6.95 5.04 2.57
CA PRO A 48 -7.16 6.12 1.62
C PRO A 48 -5.85 6.91 1.38
N ALA A 49 -5.66 7.35 0.15
CA ALA A 49 -4.55 8.22 -0.26
C ALA A 49 -4.92 9.06 -1.47
N ASP A 50 -4.24 10.20 -1.63
CA ASP A 50 -4.32 11.04 -2.84
C ASP A 50 -3.24 10.68 -3.86
N GLY A 51 -2.20 9.96 -3.42
CA GLY A 51 -1.05 9.55 -4.21
C GLY A 51 -0.03 8.78 -3.37
N PHE A 52 0.97 8.22 -4.03
CA PHE A 52 2.13 7.60 -3.37
C PHE A 52 3.41 7.93 -4.12
N TYR A 53 4.55 7.70 -3.47
CA TYR A 53 5.85 7.95 -4.06
C TYR A 53 6.57 6.65 -4.38
N GLU A 54 7.31 6.65 -5.48
CA GLU A 54 8.26 5.60 -5.82
C GLU A 54 9.56 6.22 -6.36
N TRP A 55 10.67 5.51 -6.26
CA TRP A 55 11.98 6.06 -6.61
C TRP A 55 12.69 5.26 -7.70
N THR A 56 13.19 5.95 -8.72
CA THR A 56 14.19 5.40 -9.65
C THR A 56 15.59 5.87 -9.28
N VAL A 57 16.62 5.14 -9.71
CA VAL A 57 18.02 5.59 -9.61
C VAL A 57 18.39 6.32 -10.88
N ASN A 58 18.78 7.58 -10.74
CA ASN A 58 19.30 8.40 -11.83
C ASN A 58 20.63 7.82 -12.32
N GLN A 59 20.77 7.61 -13.64
CA GLN A 59 21.98 7.00 -14.21
C GLN A 59 23.17 7.96 -14.27
N ASP A 60 22.93 9.28 -14.31
CA ASP A 60 24.00 10.28 -14.45
C ASP A 60 24.69 10.56 -13.11
N ASP A 61 23.92 10.66 -12.02
CA ASP A 61 24.45 11.00 -10.70
C ASP A 61 24.26 9.94 -9.60
N GLY A 62 23.62 8.80 -9.93
CA GLY A 62 23.39 7.69 -9.01
C GLY A 62 22.42 8.00 -7.85
N LYS A 63 21.78 9.17 -7.84
CA LYS A 63 20.86 9.57 -6.76
C LYS A 63 19.43 9.11 -7.06
N LYS A 64 18.61 9.08 -6.02
CA LYS A 64 17.20 8.67 -6.12
C LYS A 64 16.33 9.82 -6.61
N ASP A 65 15.58 9.56 -7.66
CA ASP A 65 14.57 10.45 -8.22
C ASP A 65 13.18 10.02 -7.80
N PRO A 66 12.45 10.86 -7.05
CA PRO A 66 11.10 10.56 -6.63
C PRO A 66 10.08 10.84 -7.74
N TRP A 67 9.12 9.94 -7.86
CA TRP A 67 7.96 10.04 -8.71
C TRP A 67 6.73 10.10 -7.83
N LEU A 68 5.83 11.06 -8.08
CA LEU A 68 4.51 11.08 -7.49
C LEU A 68 3.56 10.31 -8.42
N ILE A 69 2.89 9.29 -7.90
CA ILE A 69 1.94 8.44 -8.60
C ILE A 69 0.53 8.68 -8.05
N TYR A 70 -0.44 8.85 -8.95
CA TYR A 70 -1.80 9.27 -8.61
C TYR A 70 -2.83 8.77 -9.64
N GLN A 71 -4.12 8.88 -9.31
CA GLN A 71 -5.21 8.60 -10.26
C GLN A 71 -5.42 9.77 -11.22
N PRO A 72 -5.84 9.53 -12.48
CA PRO A 72 -6.15 10.59 -13.43
C PRO A 72 -7.12 11.62 -12.84
N GLY A 73 -6.81 12.90 -13.02
CA GLY A 73 -7.58 13.99 -12.42
C GLY A 73 -7.34 14.23 -10.92
N GLY A 74 -6.44 13.47 -10.28
CA GLY A 74 -6.02 13.69 -8.89
C GLY A 74 -7.07 13.32 -7.84
N GLY A 75 -8.03 12.46 -8.18
CA GLY A 75 -9.04 11.98 -7.24
C GLY A 75 -8.46 11.03 -6.19
N PRO A 76 -9.06 10.95 -4.99
CA PRO A 76 -8.62 10.03 -3.96
C PRO A 76 -8.90 8.59 -4.36
N PHE A 77 -8.09 7.68 -3.85
CA PHE A 77 -8.28 6.24 -4.02
C PHE A 77 -7.95 5.53 -2.71
N SER A 78 -8.18 4.21 -2.66
CA SER A 78 -7.83 3.40 -1.50
C SER A 78 -6.97 2.21 -1.88
N PHE A 79 -5.88 2.03 -1.13
CA PHE A 79 -5.15 0.79 -1.14
C PHE A 79 -5.95 -0.31 -0.44
N ALA A 80 -5.85 -1.53 -0.94
CA ALA A 80 -6.19 -2.72 -0.17
C ALA A 80 -5.21 -2.83 1.00
N GLY A 81 -5.74 -2.86 2.22
CA GLY A 81 -4.96 -2.99 3.44
C GLY A 81 -5.42 -4.14 4.32
N LEU A 82 -4.57 -4.52 5.26
CA LEU A 82 -4.92 -5.35 6.40
C LEU A 82 -4.72 -4.56 7.68
N TRP A 83 -5.47 -4.91 8.72
CA TRP A 83 -5.29 -4.37 10.06
C TRP A 83 -5.21 -5.46 11.12
N ALA A 84 -4.63 -5.11 12.26
CA ALA A 84 -4.59 -5.96 13.43
C ALA A 84 -4.60 -5.10 14.70
N HIS A 85 -5.28 -5.60 15.73
CA HIS A 85 -5.17 -5.07 17.08
C HIS A 85 -4.34 -6.05 17.92
N ASN A 86 -3.29 -5.54 18.57
CA ASN A 86 -2.48 -6.28 19.53
C ASN A 86 -2.82 -5.79 20.93
N GLU A 87 -3.63 -6.57 21.65
CA GLU A 87 -4.10 -6.27 23.02
C GLU A 87 -2.94 -6.09 24.00
N LYS A 88 -1.91 -6.94 23.90
CA LYS A 88 -0.77 -6.94 24.83
C LYS A 88 0.01 -5.63 24.77
N LEU A 89 0.13 -5.05 23.57
CA LEU A 89 0.87 -3.83 23.32
C LEU A 89 -0.05 -2.60 23.25
N GLY A 90 -1.37 -2.79 23.20
CA GLY A 90 -2.35 -1.71 23.02
C GLY A 90 -2.24 -1.01 21.66
N ILE A 91 -1.91 -1.76 20.60
CA ILE A 91 -1.61 -1.18 19.28
C ILE A 91 -2.61 -1.68 18.23
N THR A 92 -3.37 -0.75 17.65
CA THR A 92 -4.01 -0.96 16.34
C THR A 92 -3.03 -0.56 15.23
N SER A 93 -2.84 -1.45 14.26
CA SER A 93 -1.87 -1.28 13.19
C SER A 93 -2.39 -1.78 11.85
N CYS A 94 -1.77 -1.33 10.75
CA CYS A 94 -2.14 -1.69 9.40
C CYS A 94 -0.93 -1.89 8.47
N THR A 95 -1.18 -2.52 7.33
CA THR A 95 -0.21 -2.78 6.25
C THR A 95 -0.90 -2.67 4.91
N ILE A 96 -0.16 -2.25 3.88
CA ILE A 96 -0.66 -2.15 2.51
C ILE A 96 -0.39 -3.47 1.77
N VAL A 97 -1.37 -3.97 1.04
CA VAL A 97 -1.15 -5.12 0.15
C VAL A 97 -0.40 -4.65 -1.09
N THR A 98 0.66 -5.38 -1.45
CA THR A 98 1.48 -5.12 -2.63
C THR A 98 1.48 -6.32 -3.57
N MET A 99 1.64 -6.05 -4.85
CA MET A 99 1.65 -7.06 -5.91
C MET A 99 2.67 -6.72 -6.99
N PRO A 100 2.93 -7.62 -7.96
CA PRO A 100 3.79 -7.30 -9.09
C PRO A 100 3.30 -6.05 -9.81
N ALA A 101 4.23 -5.21 -10.24
CA ALA A 101 3.89 -4.04 -11.02
C ALA A 101 3.35 -4.43 -12.41
N ALA A 102 2.26 -3.80 -12.80
CA ALA A 102 1.75 -3.78 -14.16
C ALA A 102 2.09 -2.42 -14.79
N GLU A 103 1.83 -2.26 -16.09
CA GLU A 103 1.89 -0.94 -16.71
C GLU A 103 0.89 0.02 -16.02
N PRO A 104 1.27 1.29 -15.76
CA PRO A 104 2.57 1.90 -16.12
C PRO A 104 3.62 1.83 -14.99
N MET A 105 3.30 1.24 -13.85
CA MET A 105 4.17 1.19 -12.65
C MET A 105 5.47 0.40 -12.85
N ASN A 106 5.46 -0.62 -13.71
CA ASN A 106 6.65 -1.41 -14.04
C ASN A 106 7.79 -0.58 -14.68
N GLN A 107 7.51 0.64 -15.14
CA GLN A 107 8.51 1.60 -15.60
C GLN A 107 9.33 2.20 -14.43
N LEU A 108 8.78 2.17 -13.21
CA LEU A 108 9.39 2.79 -12.02
C LEU A 108 9.91 1.74 -11.02
N HIS A 109 9.15 0.65 -10.81
CA HIS A 109 9.49 -0.37 -9.81
C HIS A 109 8.86 -1.73 -10.18
N ASP A 110 9.42 -2.83 -9.70
CA ASP A 110 8.88 -4.19 -9.92
C ASP A 110 7.63 -4.53 -9.07
N ARG A 111 7.20 -3.61 -8.20
CA ARG A 111 6.08 -3.77 -7.27
C ARG A 111 5.21 -2.54 -7.29
N GLN A 112 3.94 -2.74 -6.97
CA GLN A 112 2.98 -1.66 -6.75
C GLN A 112 2.04 -2.02 -5.60
N PRO A 113 1.44 -1.03 -4.93
CA PRO A 113 0.34 -1.28 -4.01
C PRO A 113 -0.91 -1.74 -4.77
N ALA A 114 -1.71 -2.61 -4.16
CA ALA A 114 -3.01 -2.98 -4.69
C ALA A 114 -3.99 -1.83 -4.44
N ILE A 115 -4.48 -1.19 -5.49
CA ILE A 115 -5.45 -0.09 -5.42
C ILE A 115 -6.77 -0.63 -5.94
N LEU A 116 -7.80 -0.67 -5.09
CA LEU A 116 -9.08 -1.27 -5.44
C LEU A 116 -10.00 -0.26 -6.13
N GLU A 117 -10.80 -0.76 -7.07
CA GLU A 117 -11.97 -0.03 -7.56
C GLU A 117 -13.02 0.15 -6.45
N PRO A 118 -13.74 1.30 -6.41
CA PRO A 118 -14.79 1.52 -5.42
C PRO A 118 -15.86 0.42 -5.38
N ALA A 119 -16.16 -0.21 -6.52
CA ALA A 119 -17.13 -1.31 -6.61
C ALA A 119 -16.70 -2.56 -5.81
N ALA A 120 -15.41 -2.75 -5.56
CA ALA A 120 -14.89 -3.88 -4.79
C ALA A 120 -14.80 -3.61 -3.27
N TYR A 121 -15.08 -2.38 -2.81
CA TYR A 121 -14.84 -1.98 -1.42
C TYR A 121 -15.67 -2.78 -0.43
N GLU A 122 -16.98 -2.94 -0.67
CA GLU A 122 -17.86 -3.68 0.24
C GLU A 122 -17.44 -5.14 0.35
N GLU A 123 -17.21 -5.81 -0.77
CA GLU A 123 -16.81 -7.22 -0.80
C GLU A 123 -15.42 -7.43 -0.20
N TRP A 124 -14.49 -6.51 -0.43
CA TRP A 124 -13.17 -6.53 0.20
C TRP A 124 -13.28 -6.40 1.73
N LEU A 125 -14.13 -5.52 2.24
CA LEU A 125 -14.29 -5.30 3.68
C LEU A 125 -15.08 -6.41 4.38
N ASP A 126 -15.92 -7.16 3.66
CA ASP A 126 -16.78 -8.20 4.24
C ASP A 126 -15.97 -9.38 4.80
N PRO A 127 -15.96 -9.63 6.13
CA PRO A 127 -15.26 -10.76 6.74
C PRO A 127 -15.73 -12.14 6.25
N ALA A 128 -16.92 -12.24 5.64
CA ALA A 128 -17.44 -13.47 5.04
C ALA A 128 -16.82 -13.77 3.66
N THR A 129 -16.26 -12.78 2.98
CA THR A 129 -15.53 -12.99 1.72
C THR A 129 -14.31 -13.87 1.97
N SER A 130 -14.28 -15.02 1.29
CA SER A 130 -13.19 -15.98 1.40
C SER A 130 -11.86 -15.38 0.97
N GLY A 131 -10.74 -15.89 1.51
CA GLY A 131 -9.41 -15.43 1.10
C GLY A 131 -9.11 -15.64 -0.39
N ALA A 132 -9.67 -16.69 -1.01
CA ALA A 132 -9.55 -16.92 -2.45
C ALA A 132 -10.25 -15.83 -3.25
N ARG A 133 -11.49 -15.50 -2.87
CA ARG A 133 -12.25 -14.42 -3.50
C ARG A 133 -11.63 -13.04 -3.26
N ALA A 134 -11.15 -12.79 -2.03
CA ALA A 134 -10.43 -11.57 -1.72
C ALA A 134 -9.16 -11.41 -2.58
N LYS A 135 -8.45 -12.50 -2.87
CA LYS A 135 -7.31 -12.47 -3.80
C LYS A 135 -7.73 -12.17 -5.24
N GLU A 136 -8.83 -12.77 -5.69
CA GLU A 136 -9.39 -12.49 -7.02
C GLU A 136 -9.78 -11.01 -7.17
N LEU A 137 -10.35 -10.38 -6.14
CA LEU A 137 -10.65 -8.94 -6.14
C LEU A 137 -9.38 -8.10 -6.36
N LEU A 138 -8.28 -8.43 -5.67
CA LEU A 138 -7.01 -7.72 -5.84
C LEU A 138 -6.48 -7.81 -7.28
N GLU A 139 -6.71 -8.94 -7.96
CA GLU A 139 -6.22 -9.19 -9.32
C GLU A 139 -7.13 -8.60 -10.41
N LYS A 140 -8.45 -8.58 -10.19
CA LYS A 140 -9.44 -8.25 -11.23
C LYS A 140 -10.19 -6.93 -11.03
N GLN A 141 -10.12 -6.32 -9.86
CA GLN A 141 -10.86 -5.10 -9.50
C GLN A 141 -9.88 -4.06 -8.97
N ASN A 142 -8.85 -3.77 -9.76
CA ASN A 142 -7.78 -2.86 -9.41
C ASN A 142 -7.63 -1.73 -10.44
N LEU A 143 -7.10 -0.59 -9.97
CA LEU A 143 -6.94 0.62 -10.78
C LEU A 143 -5.55 0.76 -11.42
N HIS A 144 -4.76 -0.31 -11.52
CA HIS A 144 -3.32 -0.19 -11.86
C HIS A 144 -3.05 0.42 -13.24
N GLY A 145 -3.82 0.02 -14.25
CA GLY A 145 -3.64 0.49 -15.62
C GLY A 145 -4.05 1.94 -15.87
N MET A 146 -4.59 2.63 -14.86
CA MET A 146 -5.05 4.02 -14.97
C MET A 146 -4.08 5.01 -14.33
N LEU A 147 -3.06 4.54 -13.60
CA LEU A 147 -2.19 5.43 -12.83
C LEU A 147 -1.41 6.40 -13.74
N GLU A 148 -1.28 7.63 -13.29
CA GLU A 148 -0.36 8.62 -13.88
C GLU A 148 0.77 8.89 -12.90
N PHE A 149 1.91 9.33 -13.42
CA PHE A 149 3.02 9.77 -12.60
C PHE A 149 3.81 10.90 -13.24
N HIS A 150 4.40 11.73 -12.38
CA HIS A 150 5.42 12.70 -12.78
C HIS A 150 6.51 12.78 -11.73
N ARG A 151 7.72 13.15 -12.17
CA ARG A 151 8.86 13.34 -11.29
C ARG A 151 8.67 14.61 -10.45
N VAL A 152 9.10 14.56 -9.20
CA VAL A 152 9.02 15.68 -8.24
C VAL A 152 10.39 16.03 -7.66
N SER A 153 10.47 17.14 -6.93
CA SER A 153 11.70 17.55 -6.22
C SER A 153 12.23 16.43 -5.30
N ARG A 154 13.55 16.30 -5.22
CA ARG A 154 14.24 15.37 -4.31
C ARG A 154 14.05 15.71 -2.82
N ASP A 155 13.39 16.82 -2.49
CA ASP A 155 13.05 17.17 -1.11
C ASP A 155 12.26 16.06 -0.40
N VAL A 156 11.39 15.33 -1.13
CA VAL A 156 10.61 14.21 -0.59
C VAL A 156 11.47 13.01 -0.18
N ASN A 157 12.76 12.98 -0.53
CA ASN A 157 13.68 11.95 -0.04
C ASN A 157 13.92 12.08 1.47
N SER A 158 13.69 13.27 2.04
CA SER A 158 13.71 13.50 3.47
C SER A 158 12.35 13.17 4.09
N SER A 159 12.30 12.20 5.01
CA SER A 159 11.08 11.88 5.76
C SER A 159 10.58 13.00 6.67
N ARG A 160 11.36 14.08 6.83
CA ARG A 160 10.96 15.29 7.56
C ARG A 160 10.31 16.34 6.67
N PHE A 161 10.34 16.15 5.36
CA PHE A 161 9.72 17.09 4.43
C PHE A 161 8.21 17.15 4.69
N THR A 162 7.70 18.37 4.81
CA THR A 162 6.27 18.65 4.95
C THR A 162 5.94 19.73 3.92
N GLY A 163 5.01 19.44 3.01
CA GLY A 163 4.66 20.35 1.93
C GLY A 163 4.29 19.64 0.64
N LYS A 164 3.91 20.45 -0.37
CA LYS A 164 3.69 19.98 -1.74
C LYS A 164 5.01 20.10 -2.50
N PRO A 165 5.57 19.00 -3.02
CA PRO A 165 6.82 19.09 -3.76
C PRO A 165 6.59 19.77 -5.11
N GLU A 166 7.62 20.45 -5.61
CA GLU A 166 7.61 21.02 -6.96
C GLU A 166 7.66 19.91 -8.01
N VAL A 167 6.96 20.10 -9.12
CA VAL A 167 7.07 19.22 -10.29
C VAL A 167 8.45 19.43 -10.90
N ASN A 168 9.18 18.35 -11.10
CA ASN A 168 10.56 18.38 -11.57
C ASN A 168 10.67 17.65 -12.92
N PRO A 169 10.57 18.38 -14.05
CA PRO A 169 10.52 17.77 -15.37
C PRO A 169 11.88 17.32 -15.92
N LEU A 170 12.97 17.37 -15.14
CA LEU A 170 14.32 17.00 -15.56
C LEU A 170 14.39 15.66 -16.30
#